data_AF-A0A7S3DSW9-F1
#
_entry.id   AF-A0A7S3DSW9-F1
#
_cell.length_a   1.000
_cell.length_b   1.000
_cell.length_c   1.000
_cell.angle_alpha   90.00
_cell.angle_beta   90.00
_cell.angle_gamma   90.00
#
_symmetry.space_group_name_H-M   'P 1'
#
loop_
_entity.id
_entity.type
_entity.pdbx_description
1 polymer ?
#
loop_
_entity_poly.entity_id
_entity_poly.type
_entity_poly.pdbx_seq_one_letter_code
_entity_poly.pdbx_strand_id
1 'polypeptide(L)'
;SSGFGSTANSFIPVYNVEEGMPKRSIGEGLHRFKDPGVGAFTEYYDREITATRFIEAGEELYVNYGAHWFEGRTDKLGPIPLKGDLEKATLLFLAFEKLKQSTEAPTEKMDELWDVFVRNNVFKDSRVFGSFRHHDKEEIELLKEFRSMRKLRVAQASKTREWLYEHGTCGDHIYGGNSTLKQAGRGAFASWDLPEGLVVAQLPLIHITDRDLLNMYYFDENLEEGATKVGSRPPQLLLNNCF
;
A
#
# COMPACT_ATOMS: atom_id res chain seq x y z
N SER A 1 1.73 15.68 -0.01
CA SER A 1 2.41 15.01 1.10
C SER A 1 2.29 13.51 0.93
N SER A 2 3.41 12.82 0.69
CA SER A 2 3.53 11.37 0.78
C SER A 2 3.71 11.01 2.26
N GLY A 3 2.61 11.00 3.02
CA GLY A 3 2.62 10.63 4.43
C GLY A 3 2.71 9.12 4.65
N PHE A 4 2.20 8.64 5.79
CA PHE A 4 2.08 7.19 6.11
C PHE A 4 1.40 6.35 5.01
N GLY A 5 0.57 6.96 4.16
CA GLY A 5 -0.02 6.28 3.00
C GLY A 5 1.00 5.80 1.97
N SER A 6 2.22 6.38 1.97
CA SER A 6 3.32 5.95 1.10
C SER A 6 4.15 4.79 1.68
N THR A 7 4.04 4.53 2.99
CA THR A 7 4.69 3.40 3.66
C THR A 7 3.79 2.17 3.74
N ALA A 8 2.47 2.35 3.69
CA ALA A 8 1.53 1.25 3.76
C ALA A 8 1.51 0.44 2.46
N ASN A 9 1.45 -0.88 2.58
CA ASN A 9 1.27 -1.75 1.43
C ASN A 9 -0.18 -1.71 0.93
N SER A 10 -0.41 -2.28 -0.25
CA SER A 10 -1.76 -2.46 -0.78
C SER A 10 -2.03 -3.92 -1.09
N PHE A 11 -3.11 -4.45 -0.52
CA PHE A 11 -3.65 -5.75 -0.87
C PHE A 11 -5.18 -5.69 -0.88
N ILE A 12 -5.73 -5.42 -2.06
CA ILE A 12 -7.15 -5.09 -2.30
C ILE A 12 -8.16 -6.06 -1.66
N PRO A 13 -7.94 -7.37 -1.59
CA PRO A 13 -8.93 -8.26 -0.98
C PRO A 13 -9.11 -8.07 0.54
N VAL A 14 -8.12 -7.51 1.23
CA VAL A 14 -8.09 -7.42 2.70
C VAL A 14 -7.78 -6.01 3.22
N TYR A 15 -7.84 -5.00 2.33
CA TYR A 15 -7.62 -3.61 2.73
C TYR A 15 -8.50 -3.23 3.94
N ASN A 16 -7.92 -2.47 4.86
CA ASN A 16 -8.52 -2.13 6.15
C ASN A 16 -8.39 -0.64 6.47
N VAL A 17 -7.76 0.13 5.59
CA VAL A 17 -7.70 1.58 5.69
C VAL A 17 -8.00 2.27 4.36
N GLU A 18 -8.60 3.45 4.43
CA GLU A 18 -8.84 4.33 3.30
C GLU A 18 -8.11 5.65 3.51
N GLU A 19 -7.55 6.17 2.42
CA GLU A 19 -6.82 7.42 2.44
C GLU A 19 -7.74 8.58 2.09
N GLY A 20 -7.76 9.57 2.98
CA GLY A 20 -8.51 10.80 2.81
C GLY A 20 -7.87 11.73 1.78
N MET A 21 -8.69 12.63 1.24
CA MET A 21 -8.22 13.69 0.36
C MET A 21 -7.44 14.73 1.19
N PRO A 22 -6.23 15.13 0.77
CA PRO A 22 -5.50 16.18 1.47
C PRO A 22 -6.27 17.49 1.35
N LYS A 23 -6.23 18.30 2.42
CA LYS A 23 -6.72 19.67 2.42
C LYS A 23 -5.72 20.54 1.68
N ARG A 24 -6.19 21.59 0.98
CA ARG A 24 -5.34 22.57 0.31
C ARG A 24 -5.50 23.94 0.96
N SER A 25 -4.39 24.58 1.31
CA SER A 25 -4.34 25.97 1.78
C SER A 25 -3.25 26.69 1.01
N ILE A 26 -3.64 27.78 0.36
CA ILE A 26 -2.72 28.61 -0.41
C ILE A 26 -2.09 29.62 0.56
N GLY A 27 -0.83 29.37 0.93
CA GLY A 27 0.03 30.32 1.62
C GLY A 27 -0.57 30.90 2.90
N GLU A 28 -0.74 30.07 3.95
CA GLU A 28 -1.25 30.42 5.29
C GLU A 28 -0.73 31.79 5.80
N GLY A 29 -1.37 32.89 5.40
CA GLY A 29 -0.96 34.25 5.75
C GLY A 29 0.38 34.74 5.18
N LEU A 30 1.00 34.02 4.23
CA LEU A 30 2.27 34.42 3.62
C LEU A 30 2.06 35.06 2.24
N HIS A 31 2.68 36.22 2.05
CA HIS A 31 2.62 37.00 0.83
C HIS A 31 3.77 36.66 -0.12
N ARG A 32 3.45 36.17 -1.32
CA ARG A 32 4.44 35.67 -2.31
C ARG A 32 5.60 36.61 -2.62
N PHE A 33 5.39 37.93 -2.54
CA PHE A 33 6.46 38.92 -2.78
C PHE A 33 7.20 39.40 -1.54
N LYS A 34 6.70 39.11 -0.33
CA LYS A 34 7.27 39.63 0.93
C LYS A 34 7.88 38.54 1.80
N ASP A 35 7.38 37.31 1.64
CA ASP A 35 7.69 36.20 2.52
C ASP A 35 8.51 35.17 1.73
N PRO A 36 9.82 35.04 2.00
CA PRO A 36 10.71 34.15 1.26
C PRO A 36 10.36 32.66 1.46
N GLY A 37 9.58 32.31 2.50
CA GLY A 37 9.08 30.95 2.73
C GLY A 37 7.95 30.54 1.79
N VAL A 38 7.41 31.44 0.95
CA VAL A 38 6.34 31.10 0.03
C VAL A 38 6.85 30.13 -1.05
N GLY A 39 6.23 28.95 -1.08
CA GLY A 39 6.63 27.85 -1.97
C GLY A 39 7.67 26.90 -1.38
N ALA A 40 8.16 27.18 -0.16
CA ALA A 40 9.08 26.28 0.55
C ALA A 40 8.36 25.08 1.22
N PHE A 41 7.04 25.11 1.29
CA PHE A 41 6.21 24.04 1.86
C PHE A 41 5.04 23.70 0.94
N THR A 42 4.50 22.49 1.09
CA THR A 42 3.35 21.98 0.32
C THR A 42 2.06 22.74 0.69
N GLU A 43 1.27 23.14 -0.32
CA GLU A 43 -0.09 23.65 -0.11
C GLU A 43 -1.06 22.56 0.37
N TYR A 44 -0.70 21.29 0.19
CA TYR A 44 -1.50 20.13 0.57
C TYR A 44 -1.06 19.55 1.91
N TYR A 45 -2.00 19.40 2.85
CA TYR A 45 -1.78 18.93 4.21
C TYR A 45 -2.96 18.09 4.73
N ASP A 46 -2.89 17.61 5.98
CA ASP A 46 -3.91 16.78 6.64
C ASP A 46 -4.38 15.60 5.76
N ARG A 47 -3.43 14.86 5.20
CA ARG A 47 -3.77 13.60 4.54
C ARG A 47 -4.01 12.56 5.62
N GLU A 48 -5.27 12.37 5.96
CA GLU A 48 -5.71 11.45 7.01
C GLU A 48 -5.93 10.05 6.44
N ILE A 49 -5.72 9.02 7.26
CA ILE A 49 -6.04 7.63 6.94
C ILE A 49 -7.08 7.17 7.95
N THR A 50 -8.18 6.61 7.45
CA THR A 50 -9.28 6.13 8.28
C THR A 50 -9.40 4.62 8.18
N ALA A 51 -9.47 3.95 9.32
CA ALA A 51 -9.75 2.53 9.36
C ALA A 51 -11.17 2.25 8.86
N THR A 52 -11.34 1.31 7.94
CA THR A 52 -12.66 0.93 7.41
C THR A 52 -13.37 -0.10 8.28
N ARG A 53 -12.65 -0.69 9.23
CA ARG A 53 -13.12 -1.66 10.21
C ARG A 53 -12.24 -1.60 11.46
N PHE A 54 -12.64 -2.34 12.49
CA PHE A 54 -11.73 -2.64 13.59
C PHE A 54 -10.51 -3.43 13.07
N ILE A 55 -9.31 -2.97 13.46
CA ILE A 55 -8.02 -3.55 13.09
C ILE A 55 -7.46 -4.18 14.36
N GLU A 56 -7.26 -5.49 14.33
CA GLU A 56 -6.73 -6.21 15.50
C GLU A 56 -5.24 -5.90 15.70
N ALA A 57 -4.78 -6.01 16.94
CA ALA A 57 -3.38 -5.85 17.26
C ALA A 57 -2.55 -6.88 16.46
N GLY A 58 -1.53 -6.40 15.75
CA GLY A 58 -0.69 -7.25 14.89
C GLY A 58 -1.05 -7.20 13.42
N GLU A 59 -2.24 -6.75 13.04
CA GLU A 59 -2.62 -6.67 11.63
C GLU A 59 -1.81 -5.63 10.86
N GLU A 60 -1.48 -5.96 9.60
CA GLU A 60 -0.90 -5.00 8.66
C GLU A 60 -1.96 -4.00 8.16
N LEU A 61 -1.54 -2.75 7.96
CA LEU A 61 -2.38 -1.71 7.36
C LEU A 61 -2.26 -1.78 5.83
N TYR A 62 -3.39 -2.05 5.18
CA TYR A 62 -3.48 -2.15 3.73
C TYR A 62 -4.36 -1.03 3.17
N VAL A 63 -3.76 -0.21 2.32
CA VAL A 63 -4.44 0.90 1.62
C VAL A 63 -5.04 0.40 0.31
N ASN A 64 -6.18 0.97 -0.08
CA ASN A 64 -6.79 0.71 -1.38
C ASN A 64 -6.19 1.61 -2.47
N TYR A 65 -5.29 1.08 -3.33
CA TYR A 65 -4.74 1.81 -4.49
C TYR A 65 -5.68 1.83 -5.71
N GLY A 66 -6.82 1.16 -5.63
CA GLY A 66 -7.74 0.94 -6.75
C GLY A 66 -7.33 -0.26 -7.62
N ALA A 67 -8.31 -1.01 -8.10
CA ALA A 67 -8.10 -2.21 -8.92
C ALA A 67 -7.29 -1.91 -10.19
N HIS A 68 -7.58 -0.79 -10.86
CA HIS A 68 -6.92 -0.36 -12.09
C HIS A 68 -5.40 -0.20 -11.94
N TRP A 69 -4.91 0.13 -10.74
CA TRP A 69 -3.48 0.23 -10.49
C TRP A 69 -2.76 -1.11 -10.70
N PHE A 70 -3.39 -2.21 -10.25
CA PHE A 70 -2.88 -3.57 -10.41
C PHE A 70 -3.18 -4.15 -11.79
N GLU A 71 -4.33 -3.83 -12.37
CA GLU A 71 -4.70 -4.30 -13.71
C GLU A 71 -3.72 -3.81 -14.76
N GLY A 72 -3.38 -2.51 -14.75
CA GLY A 72 -2.42 -1.90 -15.67
C GLY A 72 -0.96 -2.29 -15.43
N ARG A 73 -0.67 -3.17 -14.46
CA ARG A 73 0.70 -3.59 -14.10
C ARG A 73 0.85 -5.11 -14.00
N THR A 74 -0.09 -5.86 -14.59
CA THR A 74 -0.11 -7.33 -14.53
C THR A 74 1.15 -7.94 -15.16
N ASP A 75 1.70 -7.30 -16.18
CA ASP A 75 2.96 -7.67 -16.85
C ASP A 75 4.18 -7.60 -15.93
N LYS A 76 4.17 -6.69 -14.95
CA LYS A 76 5.30 -6.46 -14.02
C LYS A 76 5.13 -7.16 -12.69
N LEU A 77 3.91 -7.18 -12.16
CA LEU A 77 3.60 -7.68 -10.82
C LEU A 77 2.99 -9.08 -10.82
N GLY A 78 2.61 -9.58 -12.00
CA GLY A 78 1.78 -10.79 -12.11
C GLY A 78 0.32 -10.54 -11.73
N PRO A 79 -0.49 -11.61 -11.67
CA PRO A 79 -1.92 -11.54 -11.43
C PRO A 79 -2.25 -11.36 -9.94
N ILE A 80 -1.96 -10.17 -9.39
CA ILE A 80 -2.28 -9.84 -7.99
C ILE A 80 -3.79 -9.97 -7.74
N PRO A 81 -4.25 -10.69 -6.70
CA PRO A 81 -5.67 -10.85 -6.40
C PRO A 81 -6.40 -9.52 -6.19
N LEU A 82 -7.61 -9.41 -6.75
CA LEU A 82 -8.52 -8.28 -6.55
C LEU A 82 -9.74 -8.69 -5.73
N LYS A 83 -10.67 -7.74 -5.54
CA LYS A 83 -11.91 -7.96 -4.79
C LYS A 83 -12.69 -9.15 -5.38
N GLY A 84 -13.01 -10.13 -4.54
CA GLY A 84 -13.75 -11.33 -4.94
C GLY A 84 -12.86 -12.51 -5.36
N ASP A 85 -11.57 -12.28 -5.66
CA ASP A 85 -10.69 -13.36 -6.14
C ASP A 85 -10.31 -14.33 -5.03
N LEU A 86 -10.11 -13.86 -3.79
CA LEU A 86 -9.86 -14.75 -2.65
C LEU A 86 -11.09 -15.61 -2.32
N GLU A 87 -12.30 -15.07 -2.49
CA GLU A 87 -13.54 -15.81 -2.30
C GLU A 87 -13.69 -16.90 -3.38
N LYS A 88 -13.41 -16.58 -4.65
CA LYS A 88 -13.38 -17.57 -5.73
C LYS A 88 -12.31 -18.63 -5.53
N ALA A 89 -11.11 -18.24 -5.08
CA ALA A 89 -10.03 -19.17 -4.77
C ALA A 89 -10.41 -20.09 -3.61
N THR A 90 -11.10 -19.57 -2.60
CA THR A 90 -11.67 -20.36 -1.51
C THR A 90 -12.65 -21.40 -2.05
N LEU A 91 -13.59 -21.00 -2.90
CA LEU A 91 -14.56 -21.94 -3.50
C LEU A 91 -13.87 -23.02 -4.34
N LEU A 92 -12.84 -22.65 -5.10
CA LEU A 92 -12.04 -23.60 -5.89
C LEU A 92 -11.39 -24.65 -5.00
N PHE A 93 -10.72 -24.22 -3.92
CA PHE A 93 -10.09 -25.12 -2.96
C PHE A 93 -11.13 -26.04 -2.28
N LEU A 94 -12.26 -25.49 -1.84
CA LEU A 94 -13.31 -26.29 -1.21
C LEU A 94 -13.94 -27.31 -2.17
N ALA A 95 -14.10 -26.96 -3.44
CA ALA A 95 -14.57 -27.88 -4.47
C ALA A 95 -13.56 -29.01 -4.70
N PHE A 96 -12.26 -28.68 -4.72
CA PHE A 96 -11.20 -29.68 -4.85
C PHE A 96 -11.14 -30.63 -3.64
N GLU A 97 -11.24 -30.11 -2.42
CA GLU A 97 -11.30 -30.94 -1.20
C GLU A 97 -12.51 -31.88 -1.21
N LYS A 98 -13.67 -31.40 -1.67
CA LYS A 98 -14.85 -32.25 -1.84
C LYS A 98 -14.61 -33.35 -2.87
N LEU A 99 -13.96 -33.02 -3.99
CA LEU A 99 -13.59 -34.00 -5.01
C LEU A 99 -12.65 -35.07 -4.44
N LYS A 100 -11.61 -34.63 -3.70
CA LYS A 100 -10.64 -35.49 -3.00
C LYS A 100 -11.30 -36.45 -2.01
N GLN A 101 -12.34 -36.02 -1.31
CA GLN A 101 -13.10 -36.88 -0.40
C GLN A 101 -14.05 -37.85 -1.12
N SER A 102 -14.50 -37.50 -2.32
CA SER A 102 -15.45 -38.31 -3.10
C SER A 102 -14.80 -39.35 -4.01
N THR A 103 -13.48 -39.30 -4.18
CA THR A 103 -12.72 -40.20 -5.05
C THR A 103 -12.04 -41.31 -4.24
N GLU A 104 -11.89 -42.49 -4.84
CA GLU A 104 -11.09 -43.58 -4.28
C GLU A 104 -9.58 -43.39 -4.55
N ALA A 105 -9.20 -42.31 -5.23
CA ALA A 105 -7.80 -42.03 -5.55
C ALA A 105 -6.96 -41.84 -4.27
N PRO A 106 -5.70 -42.34 -4.23
CA PRO A 106 -4.80 -42.10 -3.12
C PRO A 106 -4.60 -40.60 -2.87
N THR A 107 -4.61 -40.21 -1.59
CA THR A 107 -4.41 -38.83 -1.13
C THR A 107 -3.20 -38.14 -1.79
N GLU A 108 -2.08 -38.85 -1.88
CA GLU A 108 -0.83 -38.35 -2.48
C GLU A 108 -1.00 -37.97 -3.95
N LYS A 109 -1.79 -38.73 -4.72
CA LYS A 109 -2.06 -38.44 -6.13
C LYS A 109 -2.98 -37.26 -6.32
N MET A 110 -3.92 -37.05 -5.39
CA MET A 110 -4.74 -35.84 -5.39
C MET A 110 -3.90 -34.61 -5.04
N ASP A 111 -2.99 -34.70 -4.07
CA ASP A 111 -2.11 -33.58 -3.74
C ASP A 111 -1.16 -33.22 -4.90
N GLU A 112 -0.62 -34.24 -5.59
CA GLU A 112 0.14 -34.04 -6.83
C GLU A 112 -0.71 -33.37 -7.93
N LEU A 113 -1.97 -33.79 -8.09
CA LEU A 113 -2.90 -33.20 -9.05
C LEU A 113 -3.20 -31.73 -8.72
N TRP A 114 -3.39 -31.39 -7.45
CA TRP A 114 -3.58 -30.01 -7.01
C TRP A 114 -2.37 -29.14 -7.35
N ASP A 115 -1.18 -29.63 -7.03
CA ASP A 115 0.07 -28.92 -7.32
C ASP A 115 0.22 -28.66 -8.82
N VAL A 116 -0.06 -29.65 -9.68
CA VAL A 116 -0.05 -29.47 -11.15
C VAL A 116 -1.13 -28.49 -11.58
N PHE A 117 -2.35 -28.60 -11.04
CA PHE A 117 -3.47 -27.76 -11.40
C PHE A 117 -3.29 -26.30 -10.99
N VAL A 118 -2.62 -26.01 -9.88
CA VAL A 118 -2.37 -24.62 -9.43
C VAL A 118 -1.08 -24.06 -10.02
N ARG A 119 0.00 -24.85 -10.15
CA ARG A 119 1.31 -24.37 -10.64
C ARG A 119 1.42 -24.35 -12.15
N ASN A 120 0.91 -25.37 -12.81
CA ASN A 120 1.14 -25.64 -14.23
C ASN A 120 -0.15 -25.58 -15.05
N ASN A 121 -1.11 -24.74 -14.63
CA ASN A 121 -2.29 -24.48 -15.46
C ASN A 121 -2.00 -23.53 -16.61
N VAL A 122 -2.91 -23.55 -17.59
CA VAL A 122 -2.98 -22.60 -18.70
C VAL A 122 -3.51 -21.22 -18.29
N PHE A 123 -3.95 -21.07 -17.04
CA PHE A 123 -4.55 -19.86 -16.48
C PHE A 123 -3.54 -19.04 -15.66
N LYS A 124 -2.29 -18.96 -16.11
CA LYS A 124 -1.21 -18.27 -15.37
C LYS A 124 -1.49 -16.79 -15.11
N ASP A 125 -2.35 -16.17 -15.93
CA ASP A 125 -2.77 -14.77 -15.77
C ASP A 125 -4.03 -14.61 -14.89
N SER A 126 -4.57 -15.71 -14.37
CA SER A 126 -5.74 -15.68 -13.50
C SER A 126 -5.36 -15.22 -12.10
N ARG A 127 -6.03 -14.16 -11.63
CA ARG A 127 -5.90 -13.65 -10.26
C ARG A 127 -6.44 -14.62 -9.21
N VAL A 128 -7.37 -15.50 -9.58
CA VAL A 128 -7.85 -16.58 -8.71
C VAL A 128 -6.75 -17.60 -8.46
N PHE A 129 -6.00 -18.00 -9.49
CA PHE A 129 -4.85 -18.89 -9.32
C PHE A 129 -3.66 -18.17 -8.68
N GLY A 130 -3.43 -16.90 -9.03
CA GLY A 130 -2.47 -16.01 -8.38
C GLY A 130 -2.78 -15.74 -6.90
N SER A 131 -3.96 -16.13 -6.44
CA SER A 131 -4.30 -16.07 -5.02
C SER A 131 -3.57 -17.11 -4.19
N PHE A 132 -3.02 -18.20 -4.76
CA PHE A 132 -2.31 -19.26 -4.05
C PHE A 132 -0.78 -19.05 -4.06
N ARG A 133 -0.13 -19.20 -2.90
CA ARG A 133 1.34 -19.26 -2.78
C ARG A 133 1.77 -20.69 -3.01
N HIS A 134 1.74 -21.10 -4.26
CA HIS A 134 1.97 -22.48 -4.64
C HIS A 134 3.34 -23.05 -4.22
N HIS A 135 4.33 -22.23 -3.85
CA HIS A 135 5.62 -22.68 -3.29
C HIS A 135 5.59 -22.95 -1.78
N ASP A 136 4.57 -22.46 -1.09
CA ASP A 136 4.38 -22.64 0.34
C ASP A 136 3.65 -23.98 0.60
N LYS A 137 4.40 -24.97 1.09
CA LYS A 137 3.85 -26.31 1.37
C LYS A 137 2.87 -26.29 2.55
N GLU A 138 2.99 -25.33 3.45
CA GLU A 138 2.15 -25.22 4.64
C GLU A 138 0.82 -24.54 4.31
N GLU A 139 0.74 -23.79 3.20
CA GLU A 139 -0.46 -23.08 2.77
C GLU A 139 -1.67 -24.00 2.71
N ILE A 140 -1.55 -25.21 2.17
CA ILE A 140 -2.68 -26.14 2.03
C ILE A 140 -3.19 -26.62 3.38
N GLU A 141 -2.30 -26.93 4.32
CA GLU A 141 -2.70 -27.34 5.66
C GLU A 141 -3.39 -26.21 6.41
N LEU A 142 -2.83 -25.00 6.34
CA LEU A 142 -3.47 -23.82 6.91
C LEU A 142 -4.81 -23.53 6.22
N LEU A 143 -4.92 -23.75 4.92
CA LEU A 143 -6.17 -23.51 4.20
C LEU A 143 -7.26 -24.52 4.55
N LYS A 144 -6.89 -25.77 4.89
CA LYS A 144 -7.80 -26.75 5.48
C LYS A 144 -8.32 -26.28 6.83
N GLU A 145 -7.47 -25.66 7.65
CA GLU A 145 -7.86 -25.11 8.96
C GLU A 145 -8.77 -23.87 8.80
N PHE A 146 -8.32 -22.85 8.07
CA PHE A 146 -9.05 -21.58 7.95
C PHE A 146 -10.31 -21.69 7.08
N ARG A 147 -10.35 -22.63 6.14
CA ARG A 147 -11.41 -22.81 5.13
C ARG A 147 -11.72 -21.51 4.35
N SER A 148 -10.77 -20.58 4.30
CA SER A 148 -10.91 -19.26 3.69
C SER A 148 -9.54 -18.66 3.35
N MET A 149 -9.32 -18.38 2.06
CA MET A 149 -8.11 -17.69 1.59
C MET A 149 -7.97 -16.31 2.21
N ARG A 150 -9.09 -15.59 2.40
CA ARG A 150 -9.08 -14.27 3.03
C ARG A 150 -8.55 -14.34 4.45
N LYS A 151 -9.07 -15.26 5.27
CA LYS A 151 -8.61 -15.44 6.66
C LYS A 151 -7.15 -15.86 6.71
N LEU A 152 -6.74 -16.80 5.85
CA LEU A 152 -5.34 -17.21 5.75
C LEU A 152 -4.42 -16.02 5.46
N ARG A 153 -4.77 -15.17 4.47
CA ARG A 153 -3.93 -14.02 4.11
C ARG A 153 -3.84 -12.98 5.21
N VAL A 154 -4.94 -12.71 5.91
CA VAL A 154 -4.90 -11.83 7.10
C VAL A 154 -3.98 -12.43 8.16
N ALA A 155 -4.14 -13.72 8.49
CA ALA A 155 -3.32 -14.38 9.50
C ALA A 155 -1.82 -14.39 9.15
N GLN A 156 -1.47 -14.60 7.87
CA GLN A 156 -0.08 -14.57 7.41
C GLN A 156 0.54 -13.17 7.39
N ALA A 157 -0.28 -12.13 7.22
CA ALA A 157 0.16 -10.74 7.28
C ALA A 157 0.31 -10.25 8.73
N SER A 158 -0.47 -10.80 9.65
CA SER A 158 -0.44 -10.42 11.06
C SER A 158 0.84 -10.86 11.77
N LYS A 159 1.30 -10.05 12.71
CA LYS A 159 2.42 -10.35 13.62
C LYS A 159 1.93 -10.44 15.05
N THR A 160 2.55 -11.31 15.85
CA THR A 160 2.25 -11.37 17.28
C THR A 160 2.72 -10.09 17.98
N ARG A 161 2.13 -9.79 19.13
CA ARG A 161 2.53 -8.60 19.90
C ARG A 161 3.97 -8.72 20.37
N GLU A 162 4.39 -9.91 20.76
CA GLU A 162 5.75 -10.22 21.17
C GLU A 162 6.74 -9.93 20.04
N TRP A 163 6.42 -10.36 18.81
CA TRP A 163 7.25 -10.05 17.65
C TRP A 163 7.32 -8.54 17.39
N LEU A 164 6.20 -7.83 17.53
CA LEU A 164 6.16 -6.37 17.38
C LEU A 164 6.92 -5.63 18.48
N TYR A 165 6.94 -6.12 19.71
CA TYR A 165 7.75 -5.52 20.78
C TYR A 165 9.25 -5.71 20.54
N GLU A 166 9.64 -6.83 19.93
CA GLU A 166 11.04 -7.14 19.64
C GLU A 166 11.55 -6.47 18.36
N HIS A 167 10.71 -6.35 17.32
CA HIS A 167 11.12 -5.93 15.97
C HIS A 167 10.44 -4.66 15.47
N GLY A 168 9.34 -4.26 16.09
CA GLY A 168 8.55 -3.10 15.68
C GLY A 168 9.21 -1.78 16.08
N THR A 169 8.78 -0.70 15.44
CA THR A 169 9.10 0.67 15.84
C THR A 169 7.83 1.49 15.80
N CYS A 170 7.59 2.27 16.85
CA CYS A 170 6.41 3.13 16.91
C CYS A 170 6.57 4.31 15.93
N GLY A 171 5.52 4.58 15.15
CA GLY A 171 5.46 5.67 14.18
C GLY A 171 4.62 6.87 14.63
N ASP A 172 4.29 6.95 15.93
CA ASP A 172 3.35 7.91 16.51
C ASP A 172 4.01 9.05 17.29
N HIS A 173 5.34 9.16 17.20
CA HIS A 173 6.14 10.19 17.85
C HIS A 173 5.85 11.61 17.36
N ILE A 174 5.20 11.78 16.20
CA ILE A 174 4.92 13.09 15.61
C ILE A 174 3.45 13.26 15.22
N TYR A 175 2.98 14.50 15.28
CA TYR A 175 1.72 14.95 14.71
C TYR A 175 1.94 16.19 13.83
N GLY A 176 1.04 16.43 12.88
CA GLY A 176 1.08 17.63 12.03
C GLY A 176 0.43 18.84 12.70
N GLY A 177 1.05 20.02 12.60
CA GLY A 177 0.52 21.25 13.18
C GLY A 177 1.02 22.53 12.49
N ASN A 178 0.52 23.68 12.94
CA ASN A 178 0.97 24.99 12.47
C ASN A 178 2.10 25.52 13.39
N SER A 179 3.21 25.93 12.79
CA SER A 179 4.32 26.53 13.52
C SER A 179 4.02 27.95 13.98
N THR A 180 4.47 28.25 15.19
CA THR A 180 4.45 29.62 15.73
C THR A 180 5.61 30.46 15.20
N LEU A 181 6.60 29.84 14.55
CA LEU A 181 7.72 30.53 13.93
C LEU A 181 7.29 31.15 12.60
N LYS A 182 7.60 32.44 12.44
CA LYS A 182 7.35 33.16 11.19
C LYS A 182 8.06 32.46 10.03
N GLN A 183 7.37 32.32 8.89
CA GLN A 183 7.82 31.62 7.67
C GLN A 183 7.90 30.09 7.75
N ALA A 184 7.71 29.47 8.90
CA ALA A 184 7.86 28.01 9.03
C ALA A 184 6.64 27.21 8.53
N GLY A 185 5.46 27.84 8.43
CA GLY A 185 4.26 27.19 7.92
C GLY A 185 3.80 26.03 8.81
N ARG A 186 3.46 24.89 8.20
CA ARG A 186 3.11 23.64 8.89
C ARG A 186 4.31 22.70 8.96
N GLY A 187 4.36 21.86 9.97
CA GLY A 187 5.40 20.83 10.11
C GLY A 187 5.04 19.73 11.10
N ALA A 188 5.99 18.84 11.36
CA ALA A 188 5.91 17.82 12.41
C ALA A 188 6.22 18.37 13.81
N PHE A 189 5.40 17.98 14.79
CA PHE A 189 5.55 18.30 16.21
C PHE A 189 5.61 17.00 17.00
N ALA A 190 6.41 16.97 18.07
CA ALA A 190 6.51 15.79 18.92
C ALA A 190 5.20 15.57 19.69
N SER A 191 4.66 14.36 19.62
CA SER A 191 3.46 13.95 20.37
C SER A 191 3.72 13.83 21.88
N TRP A 192 4.99 13.70 22.28
CA TRP A 192 5.49 13.60 23.65
C TRP A 192 6.99 13.93 23.70
N ASP A 193 7.58 13.90 24.90
CA ASP A 193 9.02 14.13 25.07
C ASP A 193 9.86 13.01 24.44
N LEU A 194 10.74 13.38 23.52
CA LEU A 194 11.62 12.45 22.79
C LEU A 194 13.05 12.54 23.36
N PRO A 195 13.59 11.49 24.00
CA PRO A 195 14.96 11.50 24.51
C PRO A 195 15.99 11.48 23.39
N GLU A 196 17.20 11.96 23.69
CA GLU A 196 18.32 11.93 22.76
C GLU A 196 18.62 10.49 22.32
N GLY A 197 18.86 10.30 21.02
CA GLY A 197 19.12 8.99 20.42
C GLY A 197 17.87 8.18 20.04
N LEU A 198 16.66 8.67 20.34
CA LEU A 198 15.42 8.03 19.89
C LEU A 198 15.19 8.21 18.38
N VAL A 199 14.69 7.17 17.73
CA VAL A 199 14.22 7.24 16.33
C VAL A 199 12.87 7.96 16.30
N VAL A 200 12.81 9.14 15.68
CA VAL A 200 11.60 9.98 15.63
C VAL A 200 10.56 9.45 14.62
N ALA A 201 10.99 9.08 13.42
CA ALA A 201 10.09 8.52 12.42
C ALA A 201 10.90 7.69 11.42
N GLN A 202 10.31 6.60 10.93
CA GLN A 202 10.86 5.86 9.80
C GLN A 202 10.31 6.47 8.50
N LEU A 203 11.21 6.76 7.57
CA LEU A 203 10.86 7.33 6.28
C LEU A 203 11.29 6.37 5.18
N PRO A 204 10.40 6.05 4.21
CA PRO A 204 10.79 5.25 3.07
C PRO A 204 11.76 6.04 2.23
N LEU A 205 12.90 5.43 1.89
CA LEU A 205 13.84 6.04 0.96
C LEU A 205 13.32 5.84 -0.47
N ILE A 206 12.83 6.93 -1.07
CA ILE A 206 12.41 6.91 -2.48
C ILE A 206 13.65 7.09 -3.35
N HIS A 207 14.04 6.02 -4.04
CA HIS A 207 15.12 6.08 -5.02
C HIS A 207 14.61 6.63 -6.36
N ILE A 208 15.13 7.80 -6.76
CA ILE A 208 14.90 8.38 -8.09
C ILE A 208 16.12 8.04 -8.93
N THR A 209 16.02 7.01 -9.76
CA THR A 209 17.11 6.55 -10.64
C THR A 209 17.26 7.41 -11.89
N ASP A 210 16.17 8.05 -12.33
CA ASP A 210 16.14 8.95 -13.47
C ASP A 210 15.74 10.36 -13.02
N ARG A 211 16.68 11.30 -13.08
CA ARG A 211 16.44 12.71 -12.69
C ARG A 211 15.48 13.41 -13.64
N ASP A 212 15.32 12.93 -14.87
CA ASP A 212 14.43 13.56 -15.83
C ASP A 212 12.95 13.41 -15.45
N LEU A 213 12.62 12.47 -14.56
CA LEU A 213 11.30 12.34 -13.94
C LEU A 213 10.91 13.57 -13.11
N LEU A 214 11.89 14.37 -12.68
CA LEU A 214 11.65 15.60 -11.93
C LEU A 214 11.41 16.80 -12.85
N ASN A 215 11.54 16.66 -14.17
CA ASN A 215 11.29 17.78 -15.08
C ASN A 215 9.80 18.14 -15.09
N MET A 216 9.49 19.40 -14.80
CA MET A 216 8.13 19.92 -14.85
C MET A 216 7.80 20.42 -16.26
N TYR A 217 6.56 20.22 -16.70
CA TYR A 217 6.08 20.63 -18.02
C TYR A 217 4.81 21.48 -17.92
N TYR A 218 4.64 22.40 -18.88
CA TYR A 218 3.36 23.04 -19.12
C TYR A 218 2.53 22.12 -20.01
N PHE A 219 1.28 21.89 -19.62
CA PHE A 219 0.29 21.19 -20.43
C PHE A 219 -0.77 22.19 -20.89
N ASP A 220 -1.16 22.12 -22.17
CA ASP A 220 -2.36 22.79 -22.64
C ASP A 220 -3.56 21.90 -22.37
N GLU A 221 -4.47 22.36 -21.52
CA GLU A 221 -5.70 21.65 -21.17
C GLU A 221 -6.82 21.87 -22.18
N ASN A 222 -6.63 22.73 -23.20
CA ASN A 222 -7.66 23.07 -24.19
C ASN A 222 -7.74 22.11 -25.39
N LEU A 223 -6.99 21.01 -25.40
CA LEU A 223 -7.02 20.03 -26.49
C LEU A 223 -7.78 18.79 -26.03
N GLU A 224 -8.93 18.54 -26.67
CA GLU A 224 -9.82 17.38 -26.43
C GLU A 224 -9.11 16.02 -26.66
N GLU A 225 -7.92 16.01 -27.27
CA GLU A 225 -7.07 14.84 -27.51
C GLU A 225 -5.74 14.91 -26.75
N GLY A 226 -5.80 14.83 -25.42
CA GLY A 226 -4.61 14.58 -24.60
C GLY A 226 -3.69 15.80 -24.40
N ALA A 227 -3.20 15.92 -23.18
CA ALA A 227 -2.35 17.02 -22.75
C ALA A 227 -1.06 17.10 -23.57
N THR A 228 -0.91 18.12 -24.42
CA THR A 228 0.31 18.34 -25.21
C THR A 228 1.32 19.19 -24.43
N LYS A 229 2.59 18.82 -24.44
CA LYS A 229 3.68 19.51 -23.72
C LYS A 229 4.04 20.83 -24.43
N VAL A 230 3.78 21.98 -23.79
CA VAL A 230 3.95 23.33 -24.37
C VAL A 230 5.26 24.01 -23.94
N GLY A 231 5.95 23.47 -22.94
CA GLY A 231 7.24 24.02 -22.50
C GLY A 231 7.83 23.28 -21.30
N SER A 232 9.10 23.56 -21.00
CA SER A 232 9.76 23.07 -19.79
C SER A 232 9.76 24.12 -18.68
N ARG A 233 9.56 23.68 -17.44
CA ARG A 233 9.84 24.43 -16.23
C ARG A 233 11.16 23.93 -15.62
N PRO A 234 11.79 24.68 -14.70
CA PRO A 234 12.86 24.14 -13.87
C PRO A 234 12.41 22.81 -13.23
N PRO A 235 13.32 21.84 -13.05
CA PRO A 235 12.97 20.58 -12.43
C PRO A 235 12.34 20.83 -11.06
N GLN A 236 11.32 20.04 -10.73
CA GLN A 236 10.77 19.97 -9.40
C GLN A 236 11.90 19.61 -8.45
N LEU A 237 12.25 20.56 -7.59
CA LEU A 237 13.10 20.27 -6.46
C LEU A 237 12.29 19.37 -5.53
N LEU A 238 12.56 18.07 -5.59
CA LEU A 238 12.23 17.17 -4.49
C LEU A 238 13.25 17.45 -3.38
N LEU A 239 13.15 18.62 -2.77
CA LEU A 239 13.69 18.80 -1.43
C LEU A 239 12.96 17.76 -0.59
N ASN A 240 13.72 16.97 0.19
CA ASN A 240 13.18 16.05 1.18
C ASN A 240 12.17 16.82 2.04
N ASN A 241 10.91 16.82 1.61
CA ASN A 241 9.79 17.33 2.38
C ASN A 241 9.51 16.22 3.38
N CYS A 242 10.42 16.10 4.34
CA CYS A 242 10.16 15.43 5.60
C CYS A 242 9.21 16.36 6.36
N PHE A 243 8.05 15.79 6.71
CA PHE A 243 6.89 16.30 7.44
C PHE A 243 6.90 17.74 8.00
#